data_AF-A0A7C6RKL9-F1
#
_entry.id   AF-A0A7C6RKL9-F1
#
_cell.length_a   1.000
_cell.length_b   1.000
_cell.length_c   1.000
_cell.angle_alpha   90.00
_cell.angle_beta   90.00
_cell.angle_gamma   90.00
#
_symmetry.space_group_name_H-M   'P 1'
#
loop_
_entity.id
_entity.type
_entity.pdbx_description
1 polymer ?
#
loop_
_entity_poly.entity_id
_entity_poly.type
_entity_poly.pdbx_seq_one_letter_code
_entity_poly.pdbx_strand_id
1 'polypeptide(L)'
;VSDRDWIVTLDVSADEYYGSEQVKRALVRYPIKVVRLDIDPERNPFGLALDCYASAPQRIEPPPTPTQAGVPANAPGHLQGDSP
;
A
#
# COMPACT_ATOMS: atom_id res chain seq x y z
N VAL A 1 -24.38 -7.03 -0.93
CA VAL A 1 -23.78 -8.04 -0.02
C VAL A 1 -24.92 -8.89 0.49
N SER A 2 -24.77 -10.21 0.42
CA SER A 2 -25.78 -11.20 0.81
C SER A 2 -25.18 -12.18 1.82
N ASP A 3 -25.97 -13.13 2.32
CA ASP A 3 -25.46 -14.20 3.20
C ASP A 3 -24.49 -15.17 2.50
N ARG A 4 -24.32 -15.02 1.18
CA ARG A 4 -23.44 -15.86 0.35
C ARG A 4 -22.38 -15.08 -0.43
N ASP A 5 -22.45 -13.74 -0.40
CA ASP A 5 -21.59 -12.85 -1.17
C ASP A 5 -21.05 -11.74 -0.29
N TRP A 6 -19.73 -11.66 -0.19
CA TRP A 6 -19.02 -10.70 0.62
C TRP A 6 -18.08 -9.84 -0.22
N ILE A 7 -17.86 -8.61 0.21
CA ILE A 7 -16.76 -7.79 -0.28
C ILE A 7 -15.69 -7.80 0.81
N VAL A 8 -14.55 -8.40 0.50
CA VAL A 8 -13.40 -8.49 1.41
C VAL A 8 -12.39 -7.41 1.02
N THR A 9 -11.98 -6.61 1.99
CA THR A 9 -10.92 -5.62 1.84
C THR A 9 -9.57 -6.29 2.09
N LEU A 10 -8.73 -6.36 1.06
CA LEU A 10 -7.38 -6.90 1.15
C LEU A 10 -6.35 -5.81 0.89
N ASP A 11 -5.65 -5.37 1.93
CA ASP A 11 -4.56 -4.41 1.83
C ASP A 11 -3.23 -5.16 1.65
N VAL A 12 -2.54 -4.92 0.53
CA VAL A 12 -1.32 -5.65 0.14
C VAL A 12 -0.18 -4.67 -0.11
N SER A 13 0.96 -4.90 0.53
CA SER A 13 2.23 -4.29 0.14
C SER A 13 2.97 -5.17 -0.85
N ALA A 14 3.27 -4.65 -2.02
CA ALA A 14 4.06 -5.31 -3.06
C ALA A 14 5.38 -4.56 -3.28
N ASP A 15 6.48 -5.30 -3.16
CA ASP A 15 7.83 -4.84 -3.47
C ASP A 15 8.28 -5.48 -4.78
N GLU A 16 8.56 -4.68 -5.80
CA GLU A 16 9.07 -5.14 -7.09
C GLU A 16 10.58 -4.91 -7.15
N TYR A 17 11.31 -5.88 -7.71
CA TYR A 17 12.77 -5.90 -7.77
C TYR A 17 13.27 -6.09 -9.21
N TYR A 18 14.38 -5.43 -9.53
CA TYR A 18 15.21 -5.74 -10.69
C TYR A 18 16.57 -6.23 -10.18
N GLY A 19 16.81 -7.53 -10.28
CA GLY A 19 17.95 -8.16 -9.60
C GLY A 19 17.81 -8.06 -8.08
N SER A 20 18.84 -7.55 -7.41
CA SER A 20 18.83 -7.29 -5.96
C SER A 20 18.32 -5.90 -5.57
N GLU A 21 18.01 -5.04 -6.55
CA GLU A 21 17.56 -3.67 -6.30
C GLU A 21 16.04 -3.61 -6.26
N GLN A 22 15.50 -2.99 -5.20
CA GLN A 22 14.07 -2.68 -5.12
C GLN A 22 13.75 -1.50 -6.03
N VAL A 23 12.85 -1.70 -6.99
CA VAL A 23 12.46 -0.67 -7.96
C VAL A 23 11.12 -0.01 -7.65
N LYS A 24 10.25 -0.70 -6.89
CA LYS A 24 8.92 -0.17 -6.53
C LYS A 24 8.44 -0.76 -5.22
N ARG A 25 7.74 0.08 -4.44
CA ARG A 25 6.91 -0.33 -3.29
C ARG A 25 5.52 0.25 -3.50
N ALA A 26 4.51 -0.61 -3.50
CA ALA A 26 3.11 -0.19 -3.60
C ALA A 26 2.31 -0.80 -2.46
N LEU A 27 1.57 0.04 -1.72
CA LEU A 27 0.51 -0.40 -0.82
C LEU A 27 -0.81 -0.19 -1.54
N VAL A 28 -1.56 -1.27 -1.78
CA VAL A 28 -2.78 -1.25 -2.59
C VAL A 28 -3.90 -1.99 -1.84
N ARG A 29 -5.08 -1.37 -1.79
CA ARG A 29 -6.32 -1.94 -1.32
C ARG A 29 -7.05 -2.62 -2.47
N TYR A 30 -7.24 -3.92 -2.36
CA TYR A 30 -8.01 -4.72 -3.30
C TYR A 30 -9.37 -5.07 -2.69
N PRO A 31 -10.47 -4.50 -3.19
CA PRO A 31 -11.81 -4.94 -2.84
C PRO A 31 -12.15 -6.20 -3.65
N ILE A 32 -12.09 -7.36 -3.00
CA ILE A 32 -12.31 -8.67 -3.63
C ILE A 32 -13.74 -9.13 -3.36
N LYS A 33 -14.47 -9.54 -4.39
CA LYS A 33 -15.74 -10.24 -4.19
C LYS A 33 -15.44 -11.70 -3.84
N VAL A 34 -15.99 -12.16 -2.73
CA VAL A 34 -15.90 -13.54 -2.27
C VAL A 34 -17.29 -14.13 -2.27
N VAL A 35 -17.45 -15.32 -2.83
CA VAL A 35 -18.74 -16.01 -2.95
C VAL A 35 -18.68 -17.40 -2.33
N ARG A 36 -19.80 -17.87 -1.81
CA ARG A 36 -19.95 -19.27 -1.39
C ARG A 36 -20.03 -20.17 -2.63
N LEU A 37 -19.05 -21.05 -2.78
CA LEU A 37 -18.95 -22.04 -3.86
C LEU A 37 -18.94 -23.46 -3.27
N ASP A 38 -20.12 -24.07 -3.25
CA ASP A 38 -20.34 -25.42 -2.73
C ASP A 38 -20.01 -26.47 -3.79
N ILE A 39 -18.73 -26.80 -3.91
CA ILE A 39 -18.28 -27.97 -4.66
C ILE A 39 -17.78 -29.04 -3.69
N ASP A 40 -17.28 -30.16 -4.23
CA ASP A 40 -16.67 -31.23 -3.45
C ASP A 40 -15.71 -30.67 -2.36
N PRO A 41 -15.99 -30.90 -1.07
CA PRO A 41 -15.18 -30.39 0.04
C PRO A 41 -13.71 -30.83 0.00
N GLU A 42 -13.39 -31.98 -0.59
CA GLU A 42 -11.99 -32.41 -0.77
C GLU A 42 -11.25 -31.51 -1.78
N ARG A 43 -12.00 -30.87 -2.70
CA ARG A 43 -11.47 -29.94 -3.70
C ARG A 43 -11.56 -28.48 -3.27
N ASN A 44 -12.55 -28.13 -2.45
CA ASN A 44 -12.69 -26.81 -1.85
C ASN A 44 -13.11 -26.91 -0.37
N PRO A 45 -12.15 -27.13 0.54
CA PRO A 45 -12.44 -27.28 1.96
C PRO A 45 -13.09 -26.05 2.61
N PHE A 46 -12.95 -24.88 1.98
CA PHE A 46 -13.47 -23.62 2.50
C PHE A 46 -14.87 -23.29 1.98
N GLY A 47 -15.31 -23.94 0.89
CA GLY A 47 -16.59 -23.61 0.24
C GLY A 47 -16.66 -22.17 -0.28
N LEU A 48 -15.51 -21.54 -0.59
CA LEU A 48 -15.42 -20.15 -1.04
C LEU A 48 -14.70 -20.04 -2.38
N ALA A 49 -14.97 -18.96 -3.11
CA ALA A 49 -14.23 -18.58 -4.32
C ALA A 49 -14.02 -17.07 -4.39
N LEU A 50 -12.95 -16.66 -5.08
CA LEU A 50 -12.71 -15.26 -5.45
C LEU A 50 -13.42 -14.98 -6.78
N ASP A 51 -14.35 -14.04 -6.78
CA ASP A 51 -15.15 -13.62 -7.94
C ASP A 51 -14.69 -12.23 -8.43
N CYS A 52 -13.41 -12.17 -8.81
CA CYS A 52 -12.76 -10.95 -9.29
C CYS A 52 -12.86 -9.76 -8.29
N TYR A 53 -12.62 -8.55 -8.82
CA TYR A 53 -12.66 -7.31 -8.04
C TYR A 53 -14.09 -6.77 -7.94
N ALA A 54 -14.48 -6.34 -6.75
CA ALA A 54 -15.74 -5.64 -6.53
C ALA A 54 -15.69 -4.18 -7.01
N SER A 55 -14.50 -3.59 -7.09
CA SER A 55 -14.21 -2.30 -7.72
C SER A 55 -12.71 -2.19 -8.07
N ALA A 56 -12.30 -1.14 -8.77
CA ALA A 56 -10.90 -0.97 -9.15
C ALA A 56 -10.00 -0.90 -7.89
N PRO A 57 -8.86 -1.62 -7.86
CA PRO A 57 -7.89 -1.52 -6.77
C PRO A 57 -7.44 -0.07 -6.54
N GLN A 58 -7.29 0.32 -5.28
CA GLN A 58 -6.95 1.69 -4.89
C GLN A 58 -5.59 1.71 -4.23
N ARG A 59 -4.71 2.62 -4.67
CA ARG A 59 -3.43 2.84 -3.98
C ARG A 59 -3.72 3.48 -2.61
N ILE A 60 -3.10 2.94 -1.57
CA ILE A 60 -3.10 3.57 -0.24
C ILE A 60 -1.90 4.51 -0.20
N GLU A 61 -2.17 5.81 -0.04
CA GLU A 61 -1.11 6.79 0.15
C GLU A 61 -0.54 6.68 1.57
N PRO A 62 0.79 6.70 1.73
CA PRO A 62 1.38 6.85 3.05
C PRO A 62 0.96 8.21 3.62
N PRO A 63 0.78 8.34 4.95
CA PRO A 63 0.50 9.63 5.56
C PRO A 63 1.58 10.66 5.14
N PRO A 64 1.20 11.93 4.91
CA PRO A 64 2.16 12.94 4.51
C PRO A 64 3.29 13.00 5.53
N THR A 65 4.52 12.93 5.05
CA THR A 65 5.68 13.16 5.92
C THR A 65 5.53 14.57 6.49
N PRO A 66 5.54 14.76 7.82
CA PRO A 66 5.44 16.11 8.37
C PRO A 66 6.56 16.96 7.77
N THR A 67 6.16 17.98 6.99
CA THR A 67 7.08 18.98 6.45
C THR A 67 7.82 19.57 7.64
N GLN A 68 9.15 19.38 7.71
CA GLN A 68 9.97 20.18 8.61
C GLN A 68 9.74 21.64 8.23
N ALA A 69 9.04 22.36 9.11
CA ALA A 69 8.84 23.79 8.97
C ALA A 69 10.21 24.47 9.00
N GLY A 70 10.62 24.99 7.84
CA GLY A 70 11.58 26.07 7.66
C GLY A 70 12.92 25.97 8.42
N VAL A 71 13.94 25.44 7.77
CA VAL A 71 15.28 26.03 7.93
C VAL A 71 15.31 27.26 7.02
N PRO A 72 15.35 28.50 7.53
CA PRO A 72 15.51 29.66 6.66
C PRO A 72 16.90 29.60 6.02
N ALA A 73 16.93 29.31 4.72
CA ALA A 73 18.11 29.43 3.87
C ALA A 73 18.38 30.90 3.58
N ASN A 74 18.84 31.67 4.57
CA ASN A 74 19.63 32.87 4.33
C ASN A 74 20.30 33.37 5.62
N ALA A 75 21.54 32.97 5.85
CA ALA A 75 22.48 33.73 6.67
C ALA A 75 23.72 33.97 5.80
N PRO A 76 23.97 35.21 5.33
CA PRO A 76 25.22 35.51 4.63
C PRO A 76 26.37 35.43 5.64
N GLY A 77 27.43 34.73 5.24
CA GLY A 77 28.62 34.52 6.05
C GLY A 77 29.26 35.83 6.49
N HIS A 78 29.52 35.94 7.80
CA HIS A 78 30.46 36.91 8.34
C HIS A 78 31.75 36.16 8.65
N LEU A 79 32.69 36.18 7.70
CA LEU A 79 34.08 35.84 7.96
C LEU A 79 34.65 36.94 8.87
N GLN A 80 35.03 36.62 10.10
CA GLN A 80 35.92 37.46 10.89
C GLN A 80 37.07 36.59 11.41
N GLY A 81 38.16 36.59 10.65
CA GLY A 81 39.49 36.42 11.23
C GLY A 81 39.85 37.70 11.97
N ASP A 82 40.29 37.57 13.21
CA ASP A 82 41.71 37.66 13.56
C ASP A 82 41.87 37.77 15.08
N SER A 83 42.69 36.89 15.62
CA SER A 83 43.42 37.08 16.89
C SER A 83 44.58 38.06 16.66
N PRO A 84 45.10 38.76 17.69
CA PRO A 84 45.19 38.36 19.11
C PRO A 84 44.52 39.29 20.12
#